data_AF-A0A7J8JF93-F1
#
_entry.id   AF-A0A7J8JF93-F1
#
_cell.length_a   1.000
_cell.length_b   1.000
_cell.length_c   1.000
_cell.angle_alpha   90.00
_cell.angle_beta   90.00
_cell.angle_gamma   90.00
#
_symmetry.space_group_name_H-M   'P 1'
#
loop_
_entity.id
_entity.type
_entity.pdbx_description
1 polymer ?
#
loop_
_entity_poly.entity_id
_entity_poly.type
_entity_poly.pdbx_seq_one_letter_code
_entity_poly.pdbx_strand_id
1 'polypeptide(L)'
;MVDISTDELKQQFDQEIKVMAKCQHENLVELLGFSSDGDDLCLVYVYMPNGSLLDRLSCLDDTPPLPWHIRCRIAQGAANGISFLHENHQIHRDIKSANILLDEDFTAKISDFGLARASEKFAQTIMTSRIVGTTAYMAPEALRGEITPKSDIYSFGVVLLEIITGLPAVDEHREPQLLLDIKEEIEDEEKTIEDYVDEKMNDVDFTSIETMYSIASQCLHEKKNKRPDIKKVYQLLEEMTAP
;
A
#
# COMPACT_ATOMS: atom_id res chain seq x y z
N MET A 1 2.89 17.46 -14.00
CA MET A 1 2.70 16.16 -14.67
C MET A 1 3.82 16.00 -15.67
N VAL A 2 4.66 14.97 -15.52
CA VAL A 2 5.56 14.55 -16.60
C VAL A 2 4.66 13.85 -17.61
N ASP A 3 4.60 14.33 -18.86
CA ASP A 3 3.89 13.63 -19.93
C ASP A 3 4.47 12.23 -20.06
N ILE A 4 3.68 11.21 -19.68
CA ILE A 4 4.00 9.81 -19.92
C ILE A 4 3.93 9.63 -21.43
N SER A 5 5.00 9.13 -22.05
CA SER A 5 4.98 8.88 -23.49
C SER A 5 3.94 7.82 -23.83
N THR A 6 3.39 7.87 -25.05
CA THR A 6 2.40 6.88 -25.51
C THR A 6 2.94 5.45 -25.40
N ASP A 7 4.23 5.24 -25.68
CA ASP A 7 4.89 3.94 -25.53
C ASP A 7 4.96 3.49 -24.07
N GLU A 8 5.21 4.41 -23.14
CA GLU A 8 5.25 4.11 -21.71
C GLU A 8 3.86 3.76 -21.16
N LEU A 9 2.83 4.49 -21.58
CA LEU A 9 1.45 4.20 -21.22
C LEU A 9 1.03 2.82 -21.76
N LYS A 10 1.38 2.52 -23.00
CA LYS A 10 1.12 1.21 -23.61
C LYS A 10 1.82 0.08 -22.85
N GLN A 11 3.07 0.28 -22.42
CA GLN A 11 3.79 -0.69 -21.60
C GLN A 11 3.11 -0.93 -20.25
N GLN A 12 2.62 0.12 -19.57
CA GLN A 12 1.90 -0.03 -18.30
C GLN A 12 0.58 -0.80 -18.51
N PHE A 13 -0.17 -0.46 -19.55
CA PHE A 13 -1.39 -1.17 -19.93
C PHE A 13 -1.15 -2.68 -20.20
N ASP A 14 -0.14 -3.01 -21.03
CA ASP A 14 0.19 -4.40 -21.34
C ASP A 14 0.70 -5.15 -20.09
N GLN A 15 1.43 -4.45 -19.21
CA GLN A 15 1.92 -4.99 -17.96
C GLN A 15 0.78 -5.30 -16.98
N GLU A 16 -0.20 -4.41 -16.87
CA GLU A 16 -1.37 -4.61 -16.02
C GLU A 16 -2.18 -5.83 -16.47
N ILE A 17 -2.52 -5.93 -17.77
CA ILE A 17 -3.20 -7.11 -18.33
C ILE A 17 -2.42 -8.40 -18.03
N LYS A 18 -1.10 -8.36 -18.21
CA LYS A 18 -0.23 -9.53 -18.00
C LYS A 18 -0.21 -10.00 -16.55
N VAL A 19 -0.20 -9.08 -15.59
CA VAL A 19 -0.23 -9.41 -14.15
C VAL A 19 -1.61 -9.94 -13.79
N MET A 20 -2.67 -9.24 -14.18
CA MET A 20 -4.05 -9.59 -13.88
C MET A 20 -4.47 -10.95 -14.47
N ALA A 21 -3.93 -11.32 -15.64
CA ALA A 21 -4.16 -12.64 -16.24
C ALA A 21 -3.55 -13.81 -15.43
N LYS A 22 -2.56 -13.55 -14.57
CA LYS A 22 -1.86 -14.56 -13.76
C LYS A 22 -2.22 -14.52 -12.29
N CYS A 23 -2.57 -13.33 -11.79
CA CYS A 23 -2.73 -13.07 -10.37
C CYS A 23 -4.22 -12.82 -10.07
N GLN A 24 -4.90 -13.88 -9.64
CA GLN A 24 -6.28 -13.82 -9.17
C GLN A 24 -6.33 -14.24 -7.71
N HIS A 25 -6.86 -13.35 -6.86
CA HIS A 25 -6.89 -13.54 -5.41
C HIS A 25 -7.96 -12.63 -4.80
N GLU A 26 -8.52 -13.00 -3.64
CA GLU A 26 -9.64 -12.27 -3.02
C GLU A 26 -9.31 -10.80 -2.71
N ASN A 27 -8.04 -10.53 -2.40
CA ASN A 27 -7.50 -9.20 -2.09
C ASN A 27 -6.77 -8.53 -3.27
N LEU A 28 -7.04 -8.92 -4.51
CA LEU A 28 -6.66 -8.17 -5.71
C LEU A 28 -7.94 -7.79 -6.46
N VAL A 29 -7.94 -6.65 -7.14
CA VAL A 29 -9.08 -6.27 -8.00
C VAL A 29 -9.26 -7.29 -9.13
N GLU A 30 -10.44 -7.36 -9.73
CA GLU A 30 -10.72 -8.25 -10.85
C GLU A 30 -10.84 -7.47 -12.16
N LEU A 31 -10.02 -7.82 -13.14
CA LEU A 31 -10.07 -7.28 -14.50
C LEU A 31 -11.07 -8.11 -15.33
N LEU A 32 -12.16 -7.48 -15.77
CA LEU A 32 -13.19 -8.09 -16.61
C LEU A 32 -12.80 -8.12 -18.09
N GLY A 33 -12.04 -7.12 -18.53
CA GLY A 33 -11.64 -7.01 -19.93
C GLY A 33 -10.85 -5.73 -20.22
N PHE A 34 -10.49 -5.57 -21.49
CA PHE A 34 -9.75 -4.41 -21.96
C PHE A 34 -10.14 -4.07 -23.40
N SER A 35 -9.93 -2.81 -23.81
CA SER A 35 -10.09 -2.33 -25.18
C SER A 35 -8.78 -1.74 -25.68
N SER A 36 -8.42 -2.06 -26.92
CA SER A 36 -7.24 -1.53 -27.61
C SER A 36 -7.48 -1.35 -29.12
N ASP A 37 -8.74 -1.23 -29.52
CA ASP A 37 -9.24 -1.16 -30.89
C ASP A 37 -9.31 0.26 -31.46
N GLY A 38 -9.22 1.28 -30.61
CA GLY A 38 -9.17 2.70 -30.98
C GLY A 38 -7.92 3.43 -30.48
N ASP A 39 -8.00 4.76 -30.44
CA ASP A 39 -6.91 5.63 -29.98
C ASP A 39 -6.72 5.61 -28.45
N ASP A 40 -7.75 5.17 -27.72
CA ASP A 40 -7.75 5.08 -26.26
C ASP A 40 -7.58 3.64 -25.78
N LEU A 41 -6.71 3.46 -24.79
CA LEU A 41 -6.54 2.20 -24.07
C LEU A 41 -7.49 2.17 -22.88
N CYS A 42 -8.33 1.13 -22.78
CA CYS A 42 -9.32 1.02 -21.71
C CYS A 42 -9.18 -0.29 -20.94
N LEU A 43 -9.30 -0.24 -19.62
CA LEU A 43 -9.36 -1.39 -18.73
C LEU A 43 -10.71 -1.38 -18.00
N VAL A 44 -11.36 -2.54 -17.91
CA VAL A 44 -12.68 -2.70 -17.31
C VAL A 44 -12.56 -3.61 -16.10
N TYR A 45 -12.94 -3.11 -14.93
CA TYR A 45 -12.84 -3.83 -13.65
C TYR A 45 -14.21 -4.09 -13.03
N VAL A 46 -14.27 -5.04 -12.11
CA VAL A 46 -15.36 -5.11 -11.14
C VAL A 46 -15.37 -3.82 -10.31
N TYR A 47 -16.54 -3.23 -10.15
CA TYR A 47 -16.71 -1.97 -9.44
C TYR A 47 -16.48 -2.15 -7.92
N MET A 48 -15.71 -1.23 -7.34
CA MET A 48 -15.42 -1.18 -5.90
C MET A 48 -16.25 -0.06 -5.26
N PRO A 49 -17.43 -0.36 -4.68
CA PRO A 49 -18.39 0.66 -4.26
C PRO A 49 -17.90 1.58 -3.14
N ASN A 50 -16.94 1.13 -2.32
CA ASN A 50 -16.38 1.93 -1.24
C ASN A 50 -15.12 2.71 -1.66
N GLY A 51 -14.74 2.67 -2.94
CA GLY A 51 -13.63 3.45 -3.48
C GLY A 51 -12.27 3.06 -2.88
N SER A 52 -11.37 4.04 -2.74
CA SER A 52 -10.03 3.82 -2.19
C SER A 52 -9.98 3.91 -0.67
N LEU A 53 -8.99 3.27 -0.06
CA LEU A 53 -8.68 3.41 1.35
C LEU A 53 -8.34 4.88 1.70
N LEU A 54 -7.63 5.59 0.81
CA LEU A 54 -7.31 7.01 0.98
C LEU A 54 -8.58 7.85 1.16
N ASP A 55 -9.57 7.65 0.29
CA ASP A 55 -10.84 8.40 0.33
C ASP A 55 -11.65 8.05 1.58
N ARG A 56 -11.61 6.78 2.03
CA ARG A 56 -12.33 6.34 3.23
C ARG A 56 -11.68 6.80 4.53
N LEU A 57 -10.34 6.88 4.60
CA LEU A 57 -9.64 7.47 5.75
C LEU A 57 -9.90 8.98 5.86
N SER A 58 -9.94 9.69 4.73
CA SER A 58 -10.24 11.13 4.67
C SER A 58 -11.73 11.45 4.81
N CYS A 59 -12.60 10.44 4.85
CA CYS A 59 -14.06 10.59 4.88
C CYS A 59 -14.59 11.44 3.71
N LEU A 60 -13.96 11.31 2.53
CA LEU A 60 -14.37 12.02 1.32
C LEU A 60 -15.85 11.75 1.01
N ASP A 61 -16.55 12.75 0.50
CA ASP A 61 -18.00 12.72 0.23
C ASP A 61 -18.86 12.40 1.47
N ASP A 62 -18.39 12.86 2.65
CA ASP A 62 -19.07 12.70 3.95
C ASP A 62 -19.32 11.24 4.34
N THR A 63 -18.51 10.30 3.85
CA THR A 63 -18.61 8.89 4.26
C THR A 63 -18.26 8.74 5.74
N PRO A 64 -18.97 7.87 6.49
CA PRO A 64 -18.68 7.67 7.91
C PRO A 64 -17.24 7.18 8.13
N PRO A 65 -16.59 7.59 9.24
CA PRO A 65 -15.25 7.12 9.57
C PRO A 65 -15.18 5.59 9.69
N LEU A 66 -14.10 5.00 9.16
CA LEU A 66 -13.84 3.58 9.32
C LEU A 66 -13.55 3.25 10.79
N PRO A 67 -14.31 2.33 11.42
CA PRO A 67 -13.99 1.80 12.74
C PRO A 67 -12.65 1.05 12.74
N TRP A 68 -11.98 1.02 13.89
CA TRP A 68 -10.71 0.35 14.09
C TRP A 68 -10.74 -1.13 13.70
N HIS A 69 -11.78 -1.88 14.06
CA HIS A 69 -11.87 -3.29 13.66
C HIS A 69 -11.94 -3.49 12.13
N ILE A 70 -12.54 -2.56 11.39
CA ILE A 70 -12.57 -2.58 9.92
C ILE A 70 -11.18 -2.22 9.37
N ARG A 71 -10.51 -1.23 9.96
CA ARG A 71 -9.13 -0.87 9.62
C ARG A 71 -8.16 -2.03 9.78
N CYS A 72 -8.26 -2.80 10.87
CA CYS A 72 -7.48 -4.02 11.07
C CYS A 72 -7.72 -5.07 9.98
N ARG A 73 -8.99 -5.32 9.61
CA ARG A 73 -9.33 -6.24 8.51
C ARG A 73 -8.80 -5.78 7.17
N ILE A 74 -8.85 -4.47 6.89
CA ILE A 74 -8.29 -3.88 5.67
C ILE A 74 -6.77 -4.08 5.63
N ALA A 75 -6.06 -3.81 6.73
CA ALA A 75 -4.62 -4.02 6.82
C ALA A 75 -4.25 -5.49 6.56
N GLN A 76 -4.98 -6.43 7.17
CA GLN A 76 -4.80 -7.87 6.95
C GLN A 76 -5.04 -8.26 5.49
N GLY A 77 -6.16 -7.83 4.91
CA GLY A 77 -6.50 -8.13 3.51
C GLY A 77 -5.48 -7.55 2.53
N ALA A 78 -5.04 -6.31 2.73
CA ALA A 78 -3.99 -5.70 1.91
C ALA A 78 -2.67 -6.48 2.03
N ALA A 79 -2.25 -6.85 3.25
CA ALA A 79 -1.07 -7.66 3.47
C ALA A 79 -1.18 -9.04 2.81
N ASN A 80 -2.35 -9.67 2.84
CA ASN A 80 -2.62 -10.95 2.17
C ASN A 80 -2.50 -10.83 0.65
N GLY A 81 -3.07 -9.77 0.05
CA GLY A 81 -2.93 -9.47 -1.38
C GLY A 81 -1.47 -9.26 -1.80
N ILE A 82 -0.70 -8.49 -1.02
CA ILE A 82 0.74 -8.28 -1.28
C ILE A 82 1.51 -9.61 -1.12
N SER A 83 1.16 -10.41 -0.12
CA SER A 83 1.75 -11.74 0.10
C SER A 83 1.56 -12.63 -1.13
N PHE A 84 0.34 -12.70 -1.65
CA PHE A 84 0.04 -13.44 -2.87
C PHE A 84 0.86 -12.95 -4.08
N LEU A 85 1.02 -11.63 -4.26
CA LEU A 85 1.87 -11.08 -5.33
C LEU A 85 3.32 -11.54 -5.19
N HIS A 86 3.89 -11.44 -3.98
CA HIS A 86 5.29 -11.80 -3.73
C HIS A 86 5.52 -13.30 -3.91
N GLU A 87 4.57 -14.16 -3.52
CA GLU A 87 4.58 -15.60 -3.80
C GLU A 87 4.54 -15.92 -5.30
N ASN A 88 3.82 -15.10 -6.07
CA ASN A 88 3.77 -15.16 -7.53
C ASN A 88 4.91 -14.36 -8.21
N HIS A 89 5.94 -14.01 -7.43
CA HIS A 89 7.13 -13.32 -7.88
C HIS A 89 6.81 -12.01 -8.62
N GLN A 90 5.82 -11.26 -8.14
CA GLN A 90 5.48 -9.91 -8.60
C GLN A 90 5.80 -8.90 -7.51
N ILE A 91 6.42 -7.78 -7.90
CA ILE A 91 6.67 -6.61 -7.07
C ILE A 91 5.74 -5.50 -7.58
N HIS A 92 4.95 -4.89 -6.70
CA HIS A 92 3.94 -3.91 -7.08
C HIS A 92 4.56 -2.56 -7.49
N ARG A 93 5.52 -2.07 -6.69
CA ARG A 93 6.27 -0.81 -6.86
C ARG A 93 5.48 0.49 -6.64
N ASP A 94 4.17 0.44 -6.47
CA ASP A 94 3.35 1.61 -6.12
C ASP A 94 2.25 1.26 -5.11
N ILE A 95 2.63 0.60 -4.01
CA ILE A 95 1.72 0.38 -2.87
C ILE A 95 1.47 1.72 -2.18
N LYS A 96 0.20 2.09 -2.06
CA LYS A 96 -0.29 3.31 -1.38
C LYS A 96 -1.78 3.14 -1.08
N SER A 97 -2.32 3.92 -0.15
CA SER A 97 -3.76 3.87 0.20
C SER A 97 -4.69 4.15 -0.99
N ALA A 98 -4.27 4.95 -1.97
CA ALA A 98 -5.03 5.17 -3.21
C ALA A 98 -5.16 3.91 -4.09
N ASN A 99 -4.20 2.99 -4.01
CA ASN A 99 -4.15 1.74 -4.78
C ASN A 99 -4.65 0.52 -3.99
N ILE A 100 -5.32 0.76 -2.86
CA ILE A 100 -6.02 -0.25 -2.07
C ILE A 100 -7.50 0.13 -2.12
N LEU A 101 -8.28 -0.60 -2.92
CA LEU A 101 -9.71 -0.37 -3.09
C LEU A 101 -10.52 -1.24 -2.13
N LEU A 102 -11.78 -0.89 -1.95
CA LEU A 102 -12.69 -1.51 -0.99
C LEU A 102 -13.98 -1.96 -1.68
N ASP A 103 -14.29 -3.24 -1.57
CA ASP A 103 -15.57 -3.79 -2.05
C ASP A 103 -16.73 -3.49 -1.08
N GLU A 104 -17.92 -4.05 -1.34
CA GLU A 104 -19.15 -3.81 -0.56
C GLU A 104 -19.01 -4.14 0.94
N ASP A 105 -18.15 -5.09 1.29
CA ASP A 105 -17.91 -5.55 2.66
C ASP A 105 -16.66 -4.92 3.29
N PHE A 106 -16.11 -3.87 2.66
CA PHE A 106 -14.82 -3.26 3.01
C PHE A 106 -13.64 -4.22 2.92
N THR A 107 -13.71 -5.24 2.06
CA THR A 107 -12.56 -6.10 1.79
C THR A 107 -11.54 -5.33 0.96
N ALA A 108 -10.30 -5.26 1.46
CA ALA A 108 -9.21 -4.62 0.76
C ALA A 108 -8.81 -5.39 -0.50
N LYS A 109 -8.68 -4.67 -1.62
CA LYS A 109 -8.21 -5.20 -2.91
C LYS A 109 -7.12 -4.30 -3.50
N ILE A 110 -5.94 -4.86 -3.71
CA ILE A 110 -4.82 -4.13 -4.36
C ILE A 110 -5.17 -3.91 -5.83
N SER A 111 -4.89 -2.71 -6.33
CA SER A 111 -5.13 -2.27 -7.71
C SER A 111 -3.92 -1.57 -8.32
N ASP A 112 -4.00 -1.23 -9.62
CA ASP A 112 -2.98 -0.46 -10.35
C ASP A 112 -1.62 -1.17 -10.48
N PHE A 113 -1.62 -2.22 -11.31
CA PHE A 113 -0.45 -3.06 -11.56
C PHE A 113 0.41 -2.57 -12.73
N GLY A 114 0.15 -1.37 -13.26
CA GLY A 114 0.86 -0.85 -14.44
C GLY A 114 2.38 -0.71 -14.23
N LEU A 115 2.80 -0.45 -13.00
CA LEU A 115 4.22 -0.36 -12.62
C LEU A 115 4.83 -1.68 -12.13
N ALA A 116 4.02 -2.72 -11.98
CA ALA A 116 4.45 -3.99 -11.40
C ALA A 116 5.56 -4.64 -12.23
N ARG A 117 6.45 -5.36 -11.55
CA ARG A 117 7.58 -6.05 -12.18
C ARG A 117 7.69 -7.47 -11.68
N ALA A 118 7.98 -8.38 -12.60
CA ALA A 118 8.36 -9.73 -12.23
C ALA A 118 9.71 -9.69 -11.48
N SER A 119 9.74 -10.29 -10.29
CA SER A 119 10.97 -10.60 -9.58
C SER A 119 11.54 -11.91 -10.12
N GLU A 120 12.82 -11.94 -10.47
CA GLU A 120 13.47 -13.22 -10.75
C GLU A 120 13.60 -14.04 -9.45
N LYS A 121 13.60 -15.39 -9.58
CA LYS A 121 13.67 -16.35 -8.46
C LYS A 121 14.94 -16.28 -7.62
N PHE A 122 15.89 -15.41 -7.97
CA PHE A 122 17.21 -15.36 -7.34
C PHE A 122 17.63 -13.92 -7.04
N ALA A 123 17.58 -13.56 -5.75
CA ALA A 123 18.55 -12.79 -4.93
C ALA A 123 19.33 -11.58 -5.50
N GLN A 124 19.11 -11.16 -6.74
CA GLN A 124 19.83 -10.07 -7.38
C GLN A 124 18.96 -8.83 -7.35
N THR A 125 19.46 -7.82 -6.64
CA THR A 125 19.04 -6.43 -6.79
C THR A 125 19.04 -6.07 -8.28
N ILE A 126 17.86 -5.78 -8.83
CA ILE A 126 17.74 -5.26 -10.18
C ILE A 126 17.85 -3.74 -10.10
N MET A 127 18.78 -3.16 -10.86
CA MET A 127 18.90 -1.71 -10.97
C MET A 127 18.17 -1.22 -12.21
N THR A 128 17.45 -0.11 -12.08
CA THR A 128 16.85 0.61 -13.20
C THR A 128 17.21 2.09 -13.14
N SER A 129 17.41 2.71 -14.30
CA SER A 129 17.53 4.17 -14.40
C SER A 129 16.16 4.87 -14.32
N ARG A 130 15.05 4.13 -14.46
CA ARG A 130 13.69 4.67 -14.43
C ARG A 130 13.07 4.48 -13.04
N ILE A 131 13.23 5.51 -12.21
CA ILE A 131 12.61 5.60 -10.89
C ILE A 131 11.14 6.01 -11.08
N VAL A 132 10.23 5.18 -10.58
CA VAL A 132 8.77 5.35 -10.67
C VAL A 132 8.15 4.90 -9.35
N GLY A 133 6.99 5.45 -9.03
CA GLY A 133 6.28 5.25 -7.76
C GLY A 133 5.90 6.59 -7.13
N THR A 134 5.18 6.54 -6.02
CA THR A 134 4.70 7.72 -5.30
C THR A 134 5.67 8.09 -4.17
N THR A 135 6.37 9.22 -4.29
CA THR A 135 7.54 9.59 -3.46
C THR A 135 7.34 9.42 -1.95
N ALA A 136 6.18 9.83 -1.40
CA ALA A 136 5.89 9.74 0.05
C ALA A 136 5.83 8.29 0.58
N TYR A 137 5.73 7.30 -0.30
CA TYR A 137 5.69 5.87 0.04
C TYR A 137 6.99 5.14 -0.34
N MET A 138 7.90 5.79 -1.07
CA MET A 138 9.03 5.10 -1.69
C MET A 138 10.13 4.79 -0.67
N ALA A 139 10.57 3.54 -0.65
CA ALA A 139 11.74 3.13 0.12
C ALA A 139 13.02 3.84 -0.36
N PRO A 140 14.02 4.05 0.53
CA PRO A 140 15.29 4.69 0.19
C PRO A 140 16.02 4.05 -0.99
N GLU A 141 15.97 2.73 -1.13
CA GLU A 141 16.58 2.02 -2.26
C GLU A 141 15.77 2.16 -3.55
N ALA A 142 14.44 2.27 -3.46
CA ALA A 142 13.59 2.47 -4.62
C ALA A 142 13.85 3.86 -5.24
N LEU A 143 14.09 4.88 -4.40
CA LEU A 143 14.55 6.21 -4.81
C LEU A 143 15.93 6.19 -5.48
N ARG A 144 16.74 5.14 -5.26
CA ARG A 144 18.03 4.91 -5.94
C ARG A 144 17.90 4.04 -7.19
N GLY A 145 16.68 3.65 -7.57
CA GLY A 145 16.40 2.82 -8.74
C GLY A 145 16.58 1.32 -8.50
N GLU A 146 16.69 0.87 -7.25
CA GLU A 146 16.71 -0.56 -6.95
C GLU A 146 15.27 -1.13 -6.92
N ILE A 147 15.08 -2.26 -7.58
CA ILE A 147 13.83 -3.02 -7.61
C ILE A 147 13.98 -4.25 -6.71
N THR A 148 13.15 -4.32 -5.68
CA THR A 148 13.14 -5.39 -4.68
C THR A 148 11.75 -5.53 -4.06
N PRO A 149 11.28 -6.73 -3.72
CA PRO A 149 10.01 -6.88 -2.97
C PRO A 149 10.04 -6.16 -1.62
N LYS A 150 11.24 -5.89 -1.07
CA LYS A 150 11.40 -5.13 0.19
C LYS A 150 10.96 -3.67 0.10
N SER A 151 10.85 -3.10 -1.10
CA SER A 151 10.32 -1.74 -1.26
C SER A 151 8.80 -1.70 -1.03
N ASP A 152 8.05 -2.72 -1.48
CA ASP A 152 6.61 -2.82 -1.22
C ASP A 152 6.32 -2.90 0.28
N ILE A 153 7.18 -3.58 1.05
CA ILE A 153 7.05 -3.70 2.51
C ILE A 153 7.15 -2.33 3.18
N TYR A 154 8.09 -1.50 2.73
CA TYR A 154 8.26 -0.14 3.26
C TYR A 154 7.05 0.73 2.93
N SER A 155 6.61 0.72 1.69
CA SER A 155 5.41 1.45 1.25
C SER A 155 4.16 1.01 2.02
N PHE A 156 4.03 -0.29 2.30
CA PHE A 156 2.96 -0.80 3.16
C PHE A 156 3.09 -0.32 4.62
N GLY A 157 4.30 -0.14 5.13
CA GLY A 157 4.53 0.50 6.43
C GLY A 157 3.96 1.91 6.52
N VAL A 158 4.10 2.71 5.45
CA VAL A 158 3.46 4.04 5.36
C VAL A 158 1.94 3.91 5.37
N VAL A 159 1.36 2.96 4.62
CA VAL A 159 -0.09 2.70 4.63
C VAL A 159 -0.59 2.32 6.03
N LEU A 160 0.17 1.51 6.79
CA LEU A 160 -0.20 1.18 8.17
C LEU A 160 -0.23 2.42 9.07
N LEU A 161 0.69 3.38 8.89
CA LEU A 161 0.62 4.67 9.59
C LEU A 161 -0.62 5.48 9.15
N GLU A 162 -0.93 5.53 7.85
CA GLU A 162 -2.16 6.20 7.38
C GLU A 162 -3.41 5.58 8.00
N ILE A 163 -3.44 4.26 8.16
CA ILE A 163 -4.55 3.53 8.79
C ILE A 163 -4.69 3.93 10.27
N ILE A 164 -3.59 4.00 11.02
CA ILE A 164 -3.62 4.37 12.46
C ILE A 164 -4.04 5.83 12.64
N THR A 165 -3.48 6.72 11.82
CA THR A 165 -3.58 8.17 12.02
C THR A 165 -4.77 8.81 11.29
N GLY A 166 -5.29 8.15 10.25
CA GLY A 166 -6.27 8.74 9.34
C GLY A 166 -5.73 9.95 8.57
N LEU A 167 -4.41 10.12 8.54
CA LEU A 167 -3.72 11.22 7.88
C LEU A 167 -3.08 10.75 6.57
N PRO A 168 -2.96 11.62 5.55
CA PRO A 168 -2.27 11.26 4.31
C PRO A 168 -0.76 11.20 4.50
N ALA A 169 -0.09 10.39 3.68
CA ALA A 169 1.37 10.23 3.67
C ALA A 169 2.14 11.55 3.45
N VAL A 170 1.55 12.53 2.78
CA VAL A 170 2.11 13.88 2.61
C VAL A 170 1.01 14.94 2.71
N ASP A 171 1.29 16.02 3.43
CA ASP A 171 0.44 17.20 3.52
C ASP A 171 1.31 18.46 3.60
N GLU A 172 1.23 19.35 2.61
CA GLU A 172 2.02 20.60 2.55
C GLU A 172 1.62 21.62 3.64
N HIS A 173 0.51 21.39 4.33
CA HIS A 173 -0.03 22.26 5.36
C HIS A 173 0.08 21.69 6.78
N ARG A 174 0.74 20.52 6.94
CA ARG A 174 1.01 19.86 8.22
C ARG A 174 2.50 19.94 8.59
N GLU A 175 2.79 19.97 9.88
CA GLU A 175 4.13 19.70 10.44
C GLU A 175 4.05 18.42 11.30
N PRO A 176 4.83 17.36 11.00
CA PRO A 176 5.70 17.23 9.83
C PRO A 176 4.89 17.03 8.53
N GLN A 177 5.48 17.43 7.40
CA GLN A 177 4.83 17.30 6.08
C GLN A 177 4.67 15.83 5.68
N LEU A 178 5.70 15.01 5.88
CA LEU A 178 5.65 13.58 5.60
C LEU A 178 5.16 12.84 6.83
N LEU A 179 4.20 11.94 6.64
CA LEU A 179 3.71 11.10 7.73
C LEU A 179 4.80 10.18 8.28
N LEU A 180 5.79 9.85 7.44
CA LEU A 180 6.94 9.05 7.83
C LEU A 180 7.72 9.65 9.01
N ASP A 181 7.77 10.98 9.09
CA ASP A 181 8.61 11.70 10.07
C ASP A 181 8.07 11.55 11.51
N ILE A 182 6.78 11.20 11.68
CA ILE A 182 6.22 10.90 13.01
C ILE A 182 6.94 9.73 13.68
N LYS A 183 7.55 8.84 12.88
CA LYS A 183 8.34 7.72 13.41
C LYS A 183 9.56 8.25 14.19
N GLU A 184 10.20 9.31 13.71
CA GLU A 184 11.35 9.92 14.39
C GLU A 184 10.90 10.62 15.68
N GLU A 185 9.80 11.39 15.64
CA GLU A 185 9.24 12.05 16.84
C GLU A 185 8.84 11.04 17.94
N ILE A 186 8.33 9.87 17.57
CA ILE A 186 8.02 8.79 18.52
C ILE A 186 9.28 8.09 19.03
N GLU A 187 10.29 7.88 18.17
CA GLU A 187 11.56 7.26 18.57
C GLU A 187 12.40 8.15 19.49
N ASP A 188 12.31 9.47 19.32
CA ASP A 188 12.97 10.48 20.15
C ASP A 188 12.19 10.82 21.44
N GLU A 189 11.09 10.09 21.71
CA GLU A 189 10.19 10.29 22.87
C GLU A 189 9.58 11.71 22.96
N GLU A 190 9.55 12.46 21.84
CA GLU A 190 8.89 13.77 21.77
C GLU A 190 7.37 13.62 21.81
N LYS A 191 6.89 12.53 21.20
CA LYS A 191 5.48 12.15 21.07
C LYS A 191 5.30 10.65 21.26
N THR A 192 4.06 10.22 21.49
CA THR A 192 3.68 8.81 21.52
C THR A 192 2.79 8.49 20.33
N ILE A 193 2.59 7.20 20.03
CA ILE A 193 1.63 6.81 18.99
C ILE A 193 0.20 7.27 19.33
N GLU A 194 -0.15 7.35 20.62
CA GLU A 194 -1.46 7.82 21.10
C GLU A 194 -1.77 9.25 20.64
N ASP A 195 -0.75 10.12 20.56
CA ASP A 195 -0.89 11.50 20.08
C ASP A 195 -1.32 11.59 18.60
N TYR A 196 -1.09 10.52 17.83
CA TYR A 196 -1.36 10.45 16.40
C TYR A 196 -2.56 9.59 16.04
N VAL A 197 -3.19 8.92 16.99
CA VAL A 197 -4.36 8.05 16.72
C VAL A 197 -5.51 8.87 16.16
N ASP A 198 -6.15 8.34 15.12
CA ASP A 198 -7.31 9.00 14.52
C ASP A 198 -8.49 9.14 15.50
N GLU A 199 -8.74 10.36 15.95
CA GLU A 199 -9.85 10.71 16.87
C GLU A 199 -11.23 10.42 16.28
N LYS A 200 -11.34 10.18 14.97
CA LYS A 200 -12.61 9.83 14.31
C LYS A 200 -13.07 8.39 14.61
N MET A 201 -12.21 7.53 15.15
CA MET A 201 -12.53 6.14 15.50
C MET A 201 -13.27 6.04 16.84
N ASN A 202 -14.18 5.07 16.97
CA ASN A 202 -15.02 4.93 18.18
C ASN A 202 -14.81 3.61 18.95
N ASP A 203 -13.99 2.71 18.44
CA ASP A 203 -13.72 1.35 18.91
C ASP A 203 -12.21 1.08 19.07
N VAL A 204 -11.46 2.12 19.43
CA VAL A 204 -10.01 2.08 19.60
C VAL A 204 -9.61 1.10 20.71
N ASP A 205 -8.66 0.22 20.38
CA ASP A 205 -7.93 -0.60 21.34
C ASP A 205 -6.43 -0.25 21.24
N PHE A 206 -5.89 0.39 22.28
CA PHE A 206 -4.52 0.88 22.26
C PHE A 206 -3.47 -0.24 22.14
N THR A 207 -3.74 -1.43 22.68
CA THR A 207 -2.81 -2.56 22.55
C THR A 207 -2.65 -3.00 21.09
N SER A 208 -3.74 -3.13 20.33
CA SER A 208 -3.67 -3.43 18.90
C SER A 208 -3.12 -2.25 18.09
N ILE A 209 -3.35 -1.00 18.48
CA ILE A 209 -2.71 0.17 17.84
C ILE A 209 -1.19 0.12 18.00
N GLU A 210 -0.69 -0.06 19.22
CA GLU A 210 0.75 -0.19 19.48
C GLU A 210 1.37 -1.36 18.71
N THR A 211 0.63 -2.47 18.62
CA THR A 211 1.05 -3.64 17.85
C THR A 211 1.14 -3.32 16.35
N MET A 212 0.12 -2.68 15.77
CA MET A 212 0.14 -2.27 14.36
C MET A 212 1.25 -1.25 14.09
N TYR A 213 1.48 -0.30 15.01
CA TYR A 213 2.58 0.65 14.93
C TYR A 213 3.94 -0.04 14.97
N SER A 214 4.12 -1.03 15.85
CA SER A 214 5.36 -1.82 15.90
C SER A 214 5.63 -2.55 14.58
N ILE A 215 4.59 -3.09 13.95
CA ILE A 215 4.68 -3.72 12.63
C ILE A 215 5.06 -2.68 11.57
N ALA A 216 4.40 -1.51 11.57
CA ALA A 216 4.69 -0.41 10.66
C ALA A 216 6.14 0.07 10.79
N SER A 217 6.63 0.29 12.02
CA SER A 217 8.01 0.70 12.30
C SER A 217 9.04 -0.33 11.79
N GLN A 218 8.77 -1.64 11.96
CA GLN A 218 9.61 -2.70 11.39
C GLN A 218 9.64 -2.68 9.85
N CYS A 219 8.49 -2.43 9.21
CA CYS A 219 8.39 -2.24 7.77
C CYS A 219 9.16 -1.02 7.27
N LEU A 220 9.17 0.06 8.06
CA LEU A 220 9.82 1.34 7.74
C LEU A 220 11.31 1.39 8.09
N HIS A 221 11.92 0.27 8.49
CA HIS A 221 13.35 0.25 8.76
C HIS A 221 14.16 0.62 7.49
N GLU A 222 15.02 1.65 7.59
CA GLU A 222 15.84 2.19 6.48
C GLU A 222 16.61 1.11 5.70
N LYS A 223 17.30 0.22 6.42
CA LYS A 223 17.94 -0.96 5.83
C LYS A 223 16.90 -1.99 5.38
N LYS A 224 16.64 -2.09 4.06
CA LYS A 224 15.75 -3.09 3.42
C LYS A 224 15.87 -4.54 3.93
N ASN A 225 17.08 -4.99 4.28
CA ASN A 225 17.33 -6.35 4.76
C ASN A 225 16.98 -6.57 6.24
N LYS A 226 16.66 -5.49 6.98
CA LYS A 226 16.17 -5.53 8.36
C LYS A 226 14.65 -5.53 8.44
N ARG A 227 13.96 -5.16 7.36
CA ARG A 227 12.51 -5.24 7.24
C ARG A 227 12.06 -6.70 7.23
N PRO A 228 10.89 -7.04 7.81
CA PRO A 228 10.29 -8.36 7.69
C PRO A 228 9.97 -8.69 6.21
N ASP A 229 9.66 -9.96 5.93
CA ASP A 229 8.94 -10.28 4.69
C ASP A 229 7.43 -10.07 4.90
N ILE A 230 6.68 -9.99 3.79
CA ILE A 230 5.24 -9.75 3.87
C ILE A 230 4.48 -10.88 4.58
N LYS A 231 4.98 -12.12 4.50
CA LYS A 231 4.37 -13.25 5.20
C LYS A 231 4.42 -13.05 6.71
N LYS A 232 5.56 -12.58 7.23
CA LYS A 232 5.68 -12.26 8.65
C LYS A 232 4.83 -11.06 9.04
N VAL A 233 4.73 -10.03 8.20
CA VAL A 233 3.83 -8.89 8.43
C VAL A 233 2.37 -9.36 8.52
N TYR A 234 1.92 -10.17 7.56
CA TYR A 234 0.57 -10.74 7.55
C TYR A 234 0.30 -11.57 8.81
N GLN A 235 1.21 -12.46 9.20
CA GLN A 235 1.09 -13.25 10.44
C GLN A 235 0.98 -12.37 11.69
N LEU A 236 1.80 -11.33 11.80
CA LEU A 236 1.75 -10.41 12.95
C LEU A 236 0.41 -9.66 13.00
N LEU A 237 -0.13 -9.26 11.83
CA LEU A 237 -1.45 -8.62 11.74
C LEU A 237 -2.59 -9.59 12.08
N GLU A 238 -2.50 -10.88 11.72
CA GLU A 238 -3.47 -11.90 12.14
C GLU A 238 -3.43 -12.14 13.65
N GLU A 239 -2.23 -12.32 14.21
CA GLU A 239 -1.98 -12.53 15.64
C GLU A 239 -2.51 -11.36 16.49
N MET A 240 -2.43 -10.13 15.98
CA MET A 240 -2.94 -8.92 16.66
C MET A 240 -4.45 -8.95 16.92
N THR A 241 -5.24 -9.61 16.06
CA THR A 241 -6.71 -9.69 16.20
C THR A 241 -7.18 -11.06 16.69
N ALA A 242 -6.27 -11.97 16.99
CA ALA A 242 -6.61 -13.29 17.50
C ALA A 242 -7.23 -13.16 18.91
N PRO A 243 -8.32 -13.90 19.20
CA PRO A 243 -9.00 -13.85 20.50
C PRO A 243 -8.19 -14.44 21.66
#